data_AF-A0A2H6AL74-F1
#
_entry.id   AF-A0A2H6AL74-F1
#
_cell.length_a   1.000
_cell.length_b   1.000
_cell.length_c   1.000
_cell.angle_alpha   90.00
_cell.angle_beta   90.00
_cell.angle_gamma   90.00
#
_symmetry.space_group_name_H-M   'P 1'
#
loop_
_entity.id
_entity.type
_entity.pdbx_description
1 polymer ?
#
loop_
_entity_poly.entity_id
_entity_poly.type
_entity_poly.pdbx_seq_one_letter_code
_entity_poly.pdbx_strand_id
1 'polypeptide(L)'
;MKAPSPDEFQRGYKEFQRQEKRDAMYKVVPFLAAYSWGKPAETADSLSLLLLTWNQALHRYDSFDFDRLEKCIAGNMSLLEKYRIRSILYYSPSDDHDISYLFQEFLDALKISDSKKAGTQSSVFTAKALLLLLPSYFTLWYYEIANTYGCNYPHNPAAKYLKFIGIYKQTAVIPQ
;
A
#
# COMPACT_ATOMS: atom_id res chain seq x y z
N MET A 1 22.54 -0.83 -5.25
CA MET A 1 22.47 0.64 -5.08
C MET A 1 22.55 0.94 -3.60
N LYS A 2 23.22 2.02 -3.18
CA LYS A 2 23.27 2.45 -1.78
C LYS A 2 21.96 3.18 -1.44
N ALA A 3 21.43 2.94 -0.25
CA ALA A 3 20.30 3.69 0.28
C ALA A 3 20.59 5.21 0.30
N PRO A 4 19.61 6.08 -0.01
CA PRO A 4 19.77 7.51 0.17
C PRO A 4 20.00 7.83 1.65
N SER A 5 20.82 8.84 1.93
CA SER A 5 20.94 9.43 3.26
C SER A 5 19.62 10.11 3.69
N PRO A 6 19.41 10.32 5.00
CA PRO A 6 18.27 11.08 5.51
C PRO A 6 18.06 12.43 4.81
N ASP A 7 19.15 13.17 4.58
CA ASP A 7 19.11 14.48 3.93
C ASP A 7 18.74 14.39 2.44
N GLU A 8 19.25 13.38 1.73
CA GLU A 8 18.86 13.12 0.34
C GLU A 8 17.38 12.75 0.24
N PHE A 9 16.89 11.93 1.17
CA PHE A 9 15.48 11.57 1.24
C PHE A 9 14.60 12.79 1.52
N GLN A 10 14.98 13.62 2.51
CA GLN A 10 14.23 14.83 2.88
C GLN A 10 14.19 15.86 1.74
N ARG A 11 15.31 16.03 1.00
CA ARG A 11 15.33 16.88 -0.20
C ARG A 11 14.42 16.34 -1.29
N GLY A 12 14.48 15.04 -1.56
CA GLY A 12 13.61 14.38 -2.52
C GLY A 12 12.13 14.53 -2.17
N TYR A 13 11.78 14.38 -0.89
CA TYR A 13 10.42 14.56 -0.38
C TYR A 13 9.91 15.99 -0.58
N LYS A 14 10.70 17.01 -0.20
CA LYS A 14 10.31 18.41 -0.39
C LYS A 14 10.14 18.77 -1.87
N GLU A 15 11.02 18.26 -2.72
CA GLU A 15 10.92 18.51 -4.16
C GLU A 15 9.69 17.81 -4.77
N PHE A 16 9.39 16.59 -4.32
CA PHE A 16 8.15 15.89 -4.69
C PHE A 16 6.92 16.72 -4.30
N GLN A 17 6.84 17.23 -3.07
CA GLN A 17 5.71 18.06 -2.63
C GLN A 17 5.57 19.35 -3.45
N ARG A 18 6.69 19.93 -3.90
CA ARG A 18 6.68 21.15 -4.73
C ARG A 18 6.14 20.89 -6.14
N GLN A 19 6.43 19.72 -6.71
CA GLN A 19 6.07 19.39 -8.09
C GLN A 19 4.75 18.63 -8.22
N GLU A 20 4.44 17.73 -7.29
CA GLU A 20 3.30 16.82 -7.39
C GLU A 20 2.01 17.47 -6.85
N LYS A 21 1.27 18.09 -7.77
CA LYS A 21 -0.03 18.73 -7.47
C LYS A 21 -1.08 17.75 -6.93
N ARG A 22 -0.91 16.43 -7.14
CA ARG A 22 -1.82 15.38 -6.63
C ARG A 22 -1.49 14.94 -5.20
N ASP A 23 -0.54 15.57 -4.52
CA ASP A 23 -0.21 15.32 -3.10
C ASP A 23 -1.44 15.44 -2.18
N ALA A 24 -2.45 16.22 -2.57
CA ALA A 24 -3.73 16.30 -1.86
C ALA A 24 -4.39 14.92 -1.64
N MET A 25 -4.26 13.99 -2.59
CA MET A 25 -4.78 12.63 -2.44
C MET A 25 -4.10 11.92 -1.26
N TYR A 26 -2.77 11.98 -1.18
CA TYR A 26 -1.99 11.35 -0.10
C TYR A 26 -2.26 11.96 1.28
N LYS A 27 -2.80 13.18 1.35
CA LYS A 27 -3.21 13.83 2.61
C LYS A 27 -4.64 13.46 3.02
N VAL A 28 -5.56 13.39 2.06
CA VAL A 28 -6.98 13.15 2.34
C VAL A 28 -7.27 11.67 2.62
N VAL A 29 -6.61 10.73 1.92
CA VAL A 29 -6.90 9.30 2.12
C VAL A 29 -6.63 8.81 3.52
N PRO A 30 -5.44 9.05 4.10
CA PRO A 30 -5.14 8.50 5.41
C PRO A 30 -6.07 9.11 6.46
N PHE A 31 -6.52 10.36 6.26
CA PHE A 31 -7.54 10.98 7.09
C PHE A 31 -8.89 10.26 7.00
N LEU A 32 -9.39 9.98 5.79
CA LEU A 32 -10.65 9.26 5.60
C LEU A 32 -10.58 7.83 6.14
N ALA A 33 -9.50 7.10 5.87
CA ALA A 33 -9.26 5.76 6.40
C ALA A 33 -9.09 5.76 7.93
N ALA A 34 -8.54 6.84 8.51
CA ALA A 34 -8.48 6.99 9.95
C ALA A 34 -9.87 7.25 10.56
N TYR A 35 -10.68 8.08 9.89
CA TYR A 35 -12.04 8.43 10.32
C TYR A 35 -13.01 7.25 10.27
N SER A 36 -12.91 6.40 9.23
CA SER A 36 -13.76 5.22 9.06
C SER A 36 -13.26 3.96 9.76
N TRP A 37 -12.15 4.06 10.50
CA TRP A 37 -11.52 2.89 11.11
C TRP A 37 -12.44 2.14 12.07
N GLY A 38 -12.36 0.81 12.05
CA GLY A 38 -13.25 -0.08 12.81
C GLY A 38 -14.61 -0.28 12.14
N LYS A 39 -14.87 0.37 11.00
CA LYS A 39 -16.08 0.21 10.21
C LYS A 39 -15.71 -0.25 8.80
N PRO A 40 -15.76 -1.57 8.53
CA PRO A 40 -15.22 -2.14 7.29
C PRO A 40 -15.84 -1.57 6.02
N ALA A 41 -17.16 -1.36 5.98
CA ALA A 41 -17.87 -0.80 4.82
C ALA A 41 -17.37 0.61 4.49
N GLU A 42 -17.38 1.52 5.47
CA GLU A 42 -16.94 2.90 5.27
C GLU A 42 -15.43 2.99 4.98
N THR A 43 -14.63 2.06 5.50
CA THR A 43 -13.21 1.94 5.19
C THR A 43 -13.01 1.49 3.74
N ALA A 44 -13.78 0.51 3.28
CA ALA A 44 -13.78 0.04 1.89
C ALA A 44 -14.17 1.18 0.94
N ASP A 45 -15.22 1.94 1.24
CA ASP A 45 -15.63 3.11 0.45
C ASP A 45 -14.53 4.17 0.37
N SER A 46 -13.92 4.49 1.52
CA SER A 46 -12.84 5.48 1.63
C SER A 46 -11.62 5.08 0.79
N LEU A 47 -11.22 3.81 0.87
CA LEU A 47 -10.13 3.27 0.06
C LEU A 47 -10.49 3.28 -1.42
N SER A 48 -11.69 2.86 -1.75
CA SER A 48 -12.16 2.68 -3.13
C SER A 48 -12.15 3.95 -3.95
N LEU A 49 -12.65 5.05 -3.38
CA LEU A 49 -12.60 6.37 -4.01
C LEU A 49 -11.19 6.74 -4.45
N LEU A 50 -10.20 6.38 -3.63
CA LEU A 50 -8.83 6.85 -3.81
C LEU A 50 -7.97 5.90 -4.61
N LEU A 51 -8.24 4.61 -4.47
CA LEU A 51 -7.68 3.57 -5.30
C LEU A 51 -8.08 3.77 -6.78
N LEU A 52 -9.34 4.12 -7.05
CA LEU A 52 -9.83 4.37 -8.40
C LEU A 52 -9.29 5.68 -9.01
N THR A 53 -9.18 6.74 -8.21
CA THR A 53 -8.61 8.02 -8.68
C THR A 53 -7.10 7.93 -8.91
N TRP A 54 -6.36 7.22 -8.05
CA TRP A 54 -4.90 7.13 -8.13
C TRP A 54 -4.40 6.11 -9.16
N ASN A 55 -5.15 5.03 -9.42
CA ASN A 55 -4.84 4.03 -10.45
C ASN A 55 -5.84 4.08 -11.61
N GLN A 56 -6.26 5.28 -12.01
CA GLN A 56 -7.23 5.48 -13.09
C GLN A 56 -6.84 4.76 -14.40
N ALA A 57 -5.54 4.63 -14.71
CA ALA A 57 -5.09 3.90 -15.90
C ALA A 57 -5.44 2.40 -15.87
N LEU A 58 -5.40 1.78 -14.69
CA LEU A 58 -5.78 0.37 -14.50
C LEU A 58 -7.30 0.19 -14.53
N HIS A 59 -8.02 1.14 -13.93
CA HIS A 59 -9.47 1.07 -13.70
C HIS A 59 -10.33 1.90 -14.67
N ARG A 60 -9.74 2.39 -15.77
CA ARG A 60 -10.39 3.36 -16.68
C ARG A 60 -11.77 2.91 -17.19
N TYR A 61 -12.00 1.60 -17.25
CA TYR A 61 -13.26 0.99 -17.67
C TYR A 61 -13.66 -0.22 -16.80
N ASP A 62 -12.92 -0.49 -15.71
CA ASP A 62 -12.99 -1.76 -14.99
C ASP A 62 -12.86 -1.50 -13.48
N SER A 63 -13.77 -2.07 -12.68
CA SER A 63 -13.71 -1.99 -11.21
C SER A 63 -13.22 -3.31 -10.60
N PHE A 64 -12.87 -3.26 -9.32
CA PHE A 64 -12.86 -4.43 -8.44
C PHE A 64 -14.19 -4.51 -7.68
N ASP A 65 -14.41 -5.63 -7.02
CA ASP A 65 -15.62 -5.93 -6.24
C ASP A 65 -15.53 -5.28 -4.84
N PHE A 66 -16.36 -4.27 -4.59
CA PHE A 66 -16.36 -3.53 -3.32
C PHE A 66 -16.77 -4.40 -2.13
N ASP A 67 -17.71 -5.34 -2.32
CA ASP A 67 -18.15 -6.26 -1.26
C ASP A 67 -17.02 -7.21 -0.86
N ARG A 68 -16.18 -7.63 -1.83
CA ARG A 68 -14.98 -8.43 -1.52
C ARG A 68 -13.96 -7.63 -0.74
N LEU A 69 -13.75 -6.35 -1.06
CA LEU A 69 -12.85 -5.50 -0.30
C LEU A 69 -13.35 -5.30 1.14
N GLU A 70 -14.64 -5.04 1.33
CA GLU A 70 -15.26 -4.94 2.65
C GLU A 70 -15.05 -6.23 3.46
N LYS A 71 -15.38 -7.39 2.88
CA LYS A 71 -15.20 -8.70 3.53
C LYS A 71 -13.74 -8.96 3.89
N CYS A 72 -12.82 -8.60 3.00
CA CYS A 72 -11.38 -8.71 3.24
C CYS A 72 -10.95 -7.85 4.44
N ILE A 73 -11.38 -6.58 4.50
CA ILE A 73 -11.09 -5.69 5.63
C ILE A 73 -11.69 -6.27 6.91
N ALA A 74 -12.98 -6.63 6.89
CA ALA A 74 -13.69 -7.17 8.05
C ALA A 74 -13.02 -8.44 8.60
N GLY A 75 -12.66 -9.39 7.72
CA GLY A 75 -12.01 -10.65 8.10
C GLY A 75 -10.59 -10.46 8.65
N ASN A 76 -9.93 -9.35 8.30
CA ASN A 76 -8.55 -9.07 8.68
C ASN A 76 -8.39 -7.98 9.75
N MET A 77 -9.48 -7.43 10.30
CA MET A 77 -9.44 -6.28 11.22
C MET A 77 -8.49 -6.49 12.42
N SER A 78 -8.50 -7.66 13.05
CA SER A 78 -7.61 -7.95 14.20
C SER A 78 -6.13 -7.84 13.82
N LEU A 79 -5.78 -8.29 12.62
CA LEU A 79 -4.40 -8.25 12.13
C LEU A 79 -4.03 -6.83 11.68
N LEU A 80 -4.96 -6.12 11.04
CA LEU A 80 -4.79 -4.71 10.68
C LEU A 80 -4.54 -3.84 11.92
N GLU A 81 -5.28 -4.06 13.01
CA GLU A 81 -5.12 -3.33 14.27
C GLU A 81 -3.73 -3.54 14.89
N LYS A 82 -3.22 -4.79 14.87
CA LYS A 82 -1.86 -5.13 15.32
C LYS A 82 -0.79 -4.25 14.66
N TYR A 83 -0.95 -3.91 13.39
CA TYR A 83 0.03 -3.14 12.62
C TYR A 83 -0.24 -1.63 12.59
N ARG A 84 -1.46 -1.18 12.90
CA ARG A 84 -1.87 0.23 12.80
C ARG A 84 -1.02 1.16 13.64
N ILE A 85 -0.75 0.77 14.88
CA ILE A 85 0.02 1.57 15.84
C ILE A 85 1.53 1.35 15.72
N ARG A 86 1.97 0.43 14.85
CA ARG A 86 3.39 0.09 14.68
C ARG A 86 4.01 0.97 13.60
N SER A 87 5.28 1.29 13.79
CA SER A 87 6.12 1.90 12.77
C SER A 87 6.92 0.82 12.02
N ILE A 88 7.16 1.04 10.72
CA ILE A 88 8.06 0.22 9.88
C ILE A 88 9.45 0.04 10.49
N LEU A 89 9.89 0.97 11.36
CA LEU A 89 11.15 0.87 12.09
C LEU A 89 11.21 -0.37 13.00
N TYR A 90 10.06 -0.87 13.44
CA TYR A 90 9.92 -2.07 14.25
C TYR A 90 9.59 -3.32 13.43
N TYR A 91 9.68 -3.27 12.10
CA TYR A 91 9.55 -4.45 11.26
C TYR A 91 10.64 -5.47 11.62
N SER A 92 10.26 -6.74 11.69
CA SER A 92 11.18 -7.85 11.86
C SER A 92 10.73 -9.08 11.07
N PRO A 93 11.61 -10.06 10.81
CA PRO A 93 11.23 -11.25 10.05
C PRO A 93 10.08 -12.07 10.65
N SER A 94 9.76 -11.91 11.93
CA SER A 94 8.56 -12.55 12.52
C SER A 94 7.24 -11.96 12.01
N ASP A 95 7.28 -10.79 11.37
CA ASP A 95 6.13 -10.16 10.73
C ASP A 95 5.86 -10.68 9.31
N ASP A 96 6.80 -11.42 8.73
CA ASP A 96 6.76 -11.82 7.31
C ASP A 96 5.53 -12.67 6.97
N HIS A 97 5.13 -13.56 7.88
CA HIS A 97 3.95 -14.41 7.71
C HIS A 97 2.68 -13.56 7.59
N ASP A 98 2.47 -12.66 8.55
CA ASP A 98 1.28 -11.83 8.64
C ASP A 98 1.19 -10.83 7.48
N ILE A 99 2.32 -10.21 7.11
CA ILE A 99 2.39 -9.30 5.98
C ILE A 99 2.13 -10.05 4.68
N SER A 100 2.70 -11.24 4.48
CA SER A 100 2.45 -12.05 3.28
C SER A 100 0.98 -12.44 3.17
N TYR A 101 0.37 -12.82 4.29
CA TYR A 101 -1.05 -13.16 4.37
C TYR A 101 -1.92 -11.95 4.00
N LEU A 102 -1.75 -10.80 4.67
CA LEU A 102 -2.49 -9.58 4.34
C LEU A 102 -2.28 -9.17 2.88
N PHE A 103 -1.06 -9.26 2.37
CA PHE A 103 -0.79 -8.93 0.98
C PHE A 103 -1.57 -9.84 0.04
N GLN A 104 -1.63 -11.14 0.31
CA GLN A 104 -2.34 -12.09 -0.53
C GLN A 104 -3.86 -11.91 -0.48
N GLU A 105 -4.43 -11.65 0.71
CA GLU A 105 -5.85 -11.36 0.90
C GLU A 105 -6.28 -10.10 0.13
N PHE A 106 -5.51 -9.02 0.22
CA PHE A 106 -5.78 -7.80 -0.53
C PHE A 106 -5.53 -7.97 -2.04
N LEU A 107 -4.52 -8.75 -2.43
CA LEU A 107 -4.24 -9.06 -3.84
C LEU A 107 -5.38 -9.88 -4.47
N ASP A 108 -6.10 -10.68 -3.69
CA ASP A 108 -7.30 -11.39 -4.15
C ASP A 108 -8.52 -10.47 -4.19
N ALA A 109 -8.78 -9.73 -3.11
CA ALA A 109 -9.94 -8.85 -2.98
C ALA A 109 -9.96 -7.71 -4.01
N LEU A 110 -8.77 -7.21 -4.39
CA LEU A 110 -8.62 -6.10 -5.35
C LEU A 110 -8.46 -6.55 -6.81
N LYS A 111 -8.71 -7.84 -7.11
CA LYS A 111 -8.78 -8.32 -8.50
C LYS A 111 -9.85 -7.55 -9.26
N ILE A 112 -9.56 -7.26 -10.53
CA ILE A 112 -10.58 -6.73 -11.44
C ILE A 112 -11.73 -7.74 -11.53
N SER A 113 -12.95 -7.30 -11.24
CA SER A 113 -14.15 -8.15 -11.22
C SER A 113 -14.80 -8.28 -12.58
N ASP A 114 -14.74 -7.21 -13.37
CA ASP A 114 -15.54 -7.06 -14.58
C ASP A 114 -14.66 -6.86 -15.82
N SER A 115 -15.22 -7.22 -16.98
CA SER A 115 -14.64 -7.09 -18.32
C SER A 115 -13.64 -8.16 -18.76
N LYS A 116 -13.04 -7.95 -19.94
CA LYS A 116 -11.99 -8.81 -20.53
C LYS A 116 -10.73 -8.90 -19.65
N LYS A 117 -10.59 -8.03 -18.64
CA LYS A 117 -9.49 -8.04 -17.68
C LYS A 117 -9.86 -8.69 -16.34
N ALA A 118 -11.05 -9.28 -16.22
CA ALA A 118 -11.47 -9.98 -15.00
C ALA A 118 -10.39 -10.97 -14.51
N GLY A 119 -10.14 -10.96 -13.21
CA GLY A 119 -9.09 -11.74 -12.55
C GLY A 119 -7.69 -11.10 -12.58
N THR A 120 -7.50 -9.98 -13.29
CA THR A 120 -6.22 -9.25 -13.28
C THR A 120 -5.89 -8.76 -11.87
N GLN A 121 -4.70 -9.09 -11.40
CA GLN A 121 -4.15 -8.66 -10.12
C GLN A 121 -3.12 -7.54 -10.32
N SER A 122 -3.02 -6.65 -9.33
CA SER A 122 -1.99 -5.62 -9.31
C SER A 122 -1.31 -5.54 -7.95
N SER A 123 -0.05 -5.95 -7.91
CA SER A 123 0.80 -5.90 -6.73
C SER A 123 1.03 -4.45 -6.25
N VAL A 124 1.14 -3.52 -7.20
CA VAL A 124 1.27 -2.08 -6.90
C VAL A 124 0.00 -1.55 -6.25
N PHE A 125 -1.16 -1.97 -6.77
CA PHE A 125 -2.45 -1.56 -6.21
C PHE A 125 -2.66 -2.10 -4.80
N THR A 126 -2.28 -3.34 -4.58
CA THR A 126 -2.29 -4.00 -3.27
C THR A 126 -1.41 -3.27 -2.27
N ALA A 127 -0.16 -2.97 -2.63
CA ALA A 127 0.75 -2.22 -1.77
C ALA A 127 0.22 -0.81 -1.43
N LYS A 128 -0.43 -0.14 -2.38
CA LYS A 128 -1.09 1.15 -2.13
C LYS A 128 -2.25 1.02 -1.13
N ALA A 129 -3.11 0.03 -1.27
CA ALA A 129 -4.21 -0.18 -0.33
C ALA A 129 -3.70 -0.41 1.11
N LEU A 130 -2.68 -1.25 1.27
CA LEU A 130 -2.05 -1.49 2.57
C LEU A 130 -1.38 -0.23 3.15
N LEU A 131 -0.66 0.55 2.33
CA LEU A 131 -0.10 1.84 2.72
C LEU A 131 -1.18 2.81 3.21
N LEU A 132 -2.32 2.87 2.52
CA LEU A 132 -3.40 3.80 2.87
C LEU A 132 -4.07 3.42 4.21
N LEU A 133 -4.19 2.12 4.50
CA LEU A 133 -4.72 1.63 5.76
C LEU A 133 -3.74 1.81 6.94
N LEU A 134 -2.45 1.59 6.69
CA LEU A 134 -1.42 1.48 7.72
C LEU A 134 -0.17 2.30 7.31
N PRO A 135 -0.29 3.63 7.20
CA PRO A 135 0.73 4.49 6.61
C PRO A 135 2.05 4.54 7.40
N SER A 136 2.01 4.24 8.69
CA SER A 136 3.21 4.18 9.54
C SER A 136 4.02 2.90 9.36
N TYR A 137 3.39 1.84 8.81
CA TYR A 137 3.99 0.51 8.74
C TYR A 137 4.29 0.06 7.31
N PHE A 138 3.40 0.33 6.36
CA PHE A 138 3.61 -0.01 4.96
C PHE A 138 4.20 1.15 4.17
N THR A 139 4.83 0.83 3.03
CA THR A 139 5.51 1.79 2.18
C THR A 139 5.06 1.68 0.73
N LEU A 140 5.19 2.78 -0.01
CA LEU A 140 4.87 2.86 -1.42
C LEU A 140 5.79 1.95 -2.24
N TRP A 141 5.20 1.15 -3.13
CA TRP A 141 5.95 0.23 -3.98
C TRP A 141 5.36 0.19 -5.38
N TYR A 142 5.96 0.96 -6.28
CA TYR A 142 5.60 1.03 -7.70
C TYR A 142 6.77 0.55 -8.58
N TYR A 143 6.55 0.43 -9.90
CA TYR A 143 7.48 -0.22 -10.83
C TYR A 143 8.91 0.30 -10.74
N GLU A 144 9.10 1.62 -10.76
CA GLU A 144 10.43 2.22 -10.74
C GLU A 144 11.12 1.99 -9.38
N ILE A 145 10.41 2.12 -8.25
CA ILE A 145 10.93 1.73 -6.93
C ILE A 145 11.34 0.25 -6.94
N ALA A 146 10.44 -0.63 -7.36
CA ALA A 146 10.66 -2.06 -7.38
C ALA A 146 11.90 -2.43 -8.22
N ASN A 147 12.08 -1.80 -9.38
CA ASN A 147 13.25 -2.00 -10.23
C ASN A 147 14.53 -1.46 -9.60
N THR A 148 14.50 -0.21 -9.10
CA THR A 148 15.66 0.43 -8.47
C THR A 148 16.22 -0.39 -7.31
N TYR A 149 15.35 -1.04 -6.53
CA TYR A 149 15.73 -1.87 -5.38
C TYR A 149 15.83 -3.37 -5.69
N GLY A 150 15.75 -3.79 -6.97
CA GLY A 150 15.87 -5.20 -7.35
C GLY A 150 14.79 -6.11 -6.74
N CYS A 151 13.59 -5.55 -6.60
CA CYS A 151 12.39 -6.14 -6.01
C CYS A 151 11.23 -6.12 -7.03
N ASN A 152 11.51 -6.33 -8.31
CA ASN A 152 10.46 -6.42 -9.33
C ASN A 152 9.51 -7.59 -9.08
N TYR A 153 8.24 -7.44 -9.47
CA TYR A 153 7.12 -8.27 -9.02
C TYR A 153 6.41 -9.15 -10.08
N PRO A 154 7.07 -9.64 -11.17
CA PRO A 154 6.42 -10.58 -12.08
C PRO A 154 6.22 -11.98 -11.47
N HIS A 155 7.02 -12.35 -10.47
CA HIS A 155 6.97 -13.65 -9.78
C HIS A 155 7.03 -13.47 -8.26
N ASN A 156 6.08 -14.08 -7.54
CA ASN A 156 5.94 -14.02 -6.07
C ASN A 156 5.97 -12.58 -5.50
N PRO A 157 4.93 -11.77 -5.77
CA PRO A 157 4.92 -10.35 -5.41
C PRO A 157 5.00 -10.10 -3.90
N ALA A 158 4.41 -10.98 -3.07
CA ALA A 158 4.47 -10.84 -1.60
C ALA A 158 5.91 -10.91 -1.09
N ALA A 159 6.69 -11.92 -1.52
CA ALA A 159 8.10 -12.05 -1.13
C ALA A 159 8.95 -10.88 -1.62
N LYS A 160 8.66 -10.33 -2.81
CA LYS A 160 9.35 -9.16 -3.35
C LYS A 160 9.02 -7.89 -2.57
N TYR A 161 7.78 -7.74 -2.13
CA TYR A 161 7.36 -6.63 -1.27
C TYR A 161 8.01 -6.71 0.10
N LEU A 162 8.07 -7.90 0.72
CA LEU A 162 8.79 -8.13 1.98
C LEU A 162 10.27 -7.78 1.88
N LYS A 163 10.95 -8.22 0.81
CA LYS A 163 12.33 -7.85 0.55
C LYS A 163 12.48 -6.32 0.49
N PHE A 164 11.55 -5.64 -0.15
CA PHE A 164 11.56 -4.17 -0.21
C PHE A 164 11.31 -3.53 1.16
N ILE A 165 10.34 -4.01 1.95
CA ILE A 165 10.09 -3.57 3.34
C ILE A 165 11.37 -3.66 4.19
N GLY A 166 12.09 -4.77 4.11
CA GLY A 166 13.34 -4.97 4.83
C GLY A 166 14.45 -3.99 4.42
N ILE A 167 14.55 -3.69 3.12
CA ILE A 167 15.47 -2.65 2.62
C ILE A 167 15.02 -1.27 3.09
N TYR A 168 13.73 -0.94 2.93
CA TYR A 168 13.17 0.36 3.27
C TYR A 168 13.35 0.70 4.75
N LYS A 169 13.16 -0.29 5.64
CA LYS A 169 13.45 -0.14 7.07
C LYS A 169 14.86 0.41 7.34
N GLN A 170 15.88 -0.05 6.61
CA GLN A 170 17.26 0.40 6.79
C GLN A 170 17.46 1.86 6.37
N THR A 171 16.54 2.40 5.57
CA THR A 171 16.55 3.77 5.05
C THR A 171 15.57 4.68 5.77
N ALA A 172 14.63 4.10 6.51
CA ALA A 172 13.63 4.82 7.28
C ALA A 172 14.32 5.52 8.46
N VAL A 173 14.01 6.80 8.62
CA VAL A 173 14.54 7.64 9.69
C VAL A 173 13.37 8.00 10.60
N ILE A 174 13.61 8.05 11.92
CA ILE A 174 12.64 8.63 12.85
C ILE A 174 12.49 10.11 12.47
N PRO A 175 11.27 10.59 12.12
CA PRO A 175 11.06 12.03 12.00
C PRO A 175 11.36 12.68 13.36
N GLN A 176 12.31 13.62 13.38
CA GLN A 176 12.56 14.47 14.55
C GLN A 176 11.47 15.53 14.67
#